data_AF-A0A2T8HTM9-F1
#
_entry.id   AF-A0A2T8HTM9-F1
#
_cell.length_a   1.000
_cell.length_b   1.000
_cell.length_c   1.000
_cell.angle_alpha   90.00
_cell.angle_beta   90.00
_cell.angle_gamma   90.00
#
_symmetry.space_group_name_H-M   'P 1'
#
loop_
_entity.id
_entity.type
_entity.pdbx_description
1 polymer ?
#
loop_
_entity_poly.entity_id
_entity_poly.type
_entity_poly.pdbx_seq_one_letter_code
_entity_poly.pdbx_strand_id
1 'polypeptide(L)'
;MPQARVGIVVRTKDRPLFVTRALHAVMAQTARDWQVILVNDGGDPGALAQAIDAAGLSHAFDDQRMTTLNLTASIGRSAAFNRGAETLQTEMVCCLDDDDTWEPAFIAELLRLYDDTKPMAPDLGGVASLVTAVREDIVTEKGRESIVRLGTEGLPAAFTREDFFVNPIAYATYRHDLYPVQWMLNRKAVLACGGFPEAFSVMEDRAFMNRFLQRWRLALLDRPLAYHHRRIQRSGDKAQSVAMNTLDNPSYDWRLFSDLAKIEVNTPQDLTQDTAPLSAIQAGDLIRASAATLLKEVNDETSALWHKINGEAQSLRASIEAVDARIGDVEPRQGADAVPEARVWSLWDAVGGGDIGYRLAVQTPFLTRLELSAPSDQPGLLFHASTAAQRAVLQVPQTEGFMALELSLQDLDPRGLGLRCELVVSGNEGYLFETALSVAHHDRIGRKSHRFEESHVHACPAGGAVKVDRQFPASLLGRSKTAKLSIILPRQAHNFRLVLHDLVVSRLQEA
;
A
#
# COMPACT_ATOMS: atom_id res chain seq x y z
N MET A 1 -10.22 25.86 -43.42
CA MET A 1 -11.26 25.31 -42.53
C MET A 1 -11.27 26.14 -41.25
N PRO A 2 -12.40 26.30 -40.54
CA PRO A 2 -12.34 26.88 -39.19
C PRO A 2 -11.33 26.09 -38.35
N GLN A 3 -10.51 26.82 -37.61
CA GLN A 3 -9.43 26.26 -36.80
C GLN A 3 -10.01 25.41 -35.67
N ALA A 4 -9.54 24.17 -35.54
CA ALA A 4 -10.03 23.25 -34.52
C ALA A 4 -9.94 23.88 -33.12
N ARG A 5 -10.99 23.74 -32.31
CA ARG A 5 -11.01 24.28 -30.94
C ARG A 5 -10.22 23.42 -29.96
N VAL A 6 -10.20 22.09 -30.16
CA VAL A 6 -9.52 21.13 -29.27
C VAL A 6 -8.30 20.51 -29.95
N GLY A 7 -7.16 20.55 -29.27
CA GLY A 7 -5.94 19.87 -29.70
C GLY A 7 -5.68 18.66 -28.83
N ILE A 8 -5.29 17.55 -29.43
CA ILE A 8 -4.99 16.31 -28.72
C ILE A 8 -3.54 15.97 -28.99
N VAL A 9 -2.73 15.90 -27.94
CA VAL A 9 -1.36 15.43 -28.05
C VAL A 9 -1.34 13.95 -27.69
N VAL A 10 -0.99 13.12 -28.68
CA VAL A 10 -0.71 11.69 -28.49
C VAL A 10 0.79 11.50 -28.63
N ARG A 11 1.43 10.91 -27.62
CA ARG A 11 2.87 10.63 -27.63
C ARG A 11 3.09 9.11 -27.67
N THR A 12 3.98 8.64 -28.54
CA THR A 12 4.28 7.22 -28.66
C THR A 12 5.74 6.99 -29.00
N LYS A 13 6.24 5.79 -28.69
CA LYS A 13 7.55 5.29 -29.11
C LYS A 13 7.51 3.78 -29.20
N ASP A 14 7.64 3.26 -30.42
CA ASP A 14 7.71 1.82 -30.72
C ASP A 14 6.56 0.99 -30.09
N ARG A 15 5.35 1.57 -30.07
CA ARG A 15 4.14 1.00 -29.44
C ARG A 15 2.94 0.99 -30.40
N PRO A 16 3.05 0.35 -31.57
CA PRO A 16 2.06 0.44 -32.65
C PRO A 16 0.65 -0.01 -32.24
N LEU A 17 0.52 -1.04 -31.40
CA LEU A 17 -0.78 -1.56 -30.95
C LEU A 17 -1.52 -0.56 -30.04
N PHE A 18 -0.79 0.15 -29.21
CA PHE A 18 -1.35 1.12 -28.27
C PHE A 18 -1.76 2.40 -29.00
N VAL A 19 -0.83 3.03 -29.73
CA VAL A 19 -1.12 4.29 -30.42
C VAL A 19 -2.30 4.17 -31.38
N THR A 20 -2.44 3.03 -32.09
CA THR A 20 -3.59 2.82 -32.99
C THR A 20 -4.91 2.70 -32.23
N ARG A 21 -4.92 2.05 -31.06
CA ARG A 21 -6.09 2.05 -30.14
C ARG A 21 -6.46 3.46 -29.69
N ALA A 22 -5.48 4.23 -29.21
CA ALA A 22 -5.73 5.60 -28.75
C ALA A 22 -6.30 6.47 -29.88
N LEU A 23 -5.74 6.37 -31.09
CA LEU A 23 -6.24 7.09 -32.27
C LEU A 23 -7.67 6.65 -32.67
N HIS A 24 -8.03 5.37 -32.54
CA HIS A 24 -9.41 4.95 -32.73
C HIS A 24 -10.37 5.57 -31.70
N ALA A 25 -9.94 5.71 -30.44
CA ALA A 25 -10.76 6.37 -29.41
C ALA A 25 -10.96 7.87 -29.71
N VAL A 26 -9.95 8.53 -30.30
CA VAL A 26 -10.07 9.90 -30.82
C VAL A 26 -11.05 9.96 -32.00
N MET A 27 -10.92 9.05 -32.96
CA MET A 27 -11.82 8.99 -34.13
C MET A 27 -13.28 8.69 -33.77
N ALA A 28 -13.51 7.98 -32.66
CA ALA A 28 -14.85 7.68 -32.15
C ALA A 28 -15.53 8.89 -31.49
N GLN A 29 -14.84 10.02 -31.31
CA GLN A 29 -15.43 11.21 -30.69
C GLN A 29 -16.60 11.76 -31.52
N THR A 30 -17.69 12.06 -30.82
CA THR A 30 -18.92 12.62 -31.38
C THR A 30 -18.75 14.08 -31.80
N ALA A 31 -17.95 14.84 -31.05
CA ALA A 31 -17.47 16.16 -31.48
C ALA A 31 -16.47 16.01 -32.64
N ARG A 32 -16.52 16.93 -33.60
CA ARG A 32 -15.61 16.95 -34.77
C ARG A 32 -14.57 18.06 -34.73
N ASP A 33 -14.71 18.99 -33.80
CA ASP A 33 -13.90 20.21 -33.70
C ASP A 33 -12.58 19.97 -32.93
N TRP A 34 -11.79 19.02 -33.45
CA TRP A 34 -10.51 18.65 -32.86
C TRP A 34 -9.44 18.35 -33.92
N GLN A 35 -8.17 18.45 -33.51
CA GLN A 35 -7.00 18.00 -34.26
C GLN A 35 -6.02 17.25 -33.35
N VAL A 36 -5.18 16.41 -33.94
CA VAL A 36 -4.19 15.56 -33.27
C VAL A 36 -2.79 16.00 -33.67
N ILE A 37 -1.92 16.16 -32.67
CA ILE A 37 -0.47 16.14 -32.85
C ILE A 37 0.04 14.81 -32.33
N LEU A 38 0.44 13.93 -33.25
CA LEU A 38 1.03 12.64 -32.93
C LEU A 38 2.56 12.81 -32.83
N VAL A 39 3.10 12.75 -31.62
CA VAL A 39 4.53 12.86 -31.38
C VAL A 39 5.15 11.46 -31.31
N ASN A 40 5.97 11.13 -32.31
CA ASN A 40 6.82 9.95 -32.28
C ASN A 40 8.15 10.32 -31.62
N ASP A 41 8.33 9.90 -30.36
CA ASP A 41 9.47 10.28 -29.49
C ASP A 41 10.73 9.43 -29.77
N GLY A 42 11.21 9.49 -31.02
CA GLY A 42 12.41 8.77 -31.46
C GLY A 42 12.21 7.27 -31.72
N GLY A 43 10.99 6.83 -32.02
CA GLY A 43 10.71 5.49 -32.56
C GLY A 43 10.78 5.46 -34.09
N ASP A 44 10.67 4.28 -34.70
CA ASP A 44 10.75 4.10 -36.16
C ASP A 44 9.53 4.75 -36.89
N PRO A 45 9.73 5.82 -37.68
CA PRO A 45 8.64 6.46 -38.42
C PRO A 45 7.96 5.54 -39.44
N GLY A 46 8.71 4.62 -40.05
CA GLY A 46 8.19 3.68 -41.04
C GLY A 46 7.27 2.65 -40.40
N ALA A 47 7.69 2.07 -39.28
CA ALA A 47 6.86 1.15 -38.50
C ALA A 47 5.59 1.83 -37.96
N LEU A 48 5.69 3.08 -37.49
CA LEU A 48 4.54 3.85 -37.03
C LEU A 48 3.54 4.11 -38.17
N ALA A 49 4.02 4.56 -39.33
CA ALA A 49 3.18 4.80 -40.50
C ALA A 49 2.48 3.51 -40.96
N GLN A 50 3.21 2.40 -41.00
CA GLN A 50 2.65 1.09 -41.36
C GLN A 50 1.56 0.65 -40.36
N ALA A 51 1.76 0.90 -39.06
CA ALA A 51 0.76 0.55 -38.04
C ALA A 51 -0.53 1.37 -38.19
N ILE A 52 -0.41 2.68 -38.45
CA ILE A 52 -1.55 3.57 -38.70
C ILE A 52 -2.31 3.09 -39.94
N ASP A 53 -1.60 2.71 -41.00
CA ASP A 53 -2.21 2.21 -42.24
C ASP A 53 -2.91 0.86 -42.04
N ALA A 54 -2.26 -0.08 -41.37
CA ALA A 54 -2.82 -1.38 -41.05
C ALA A 54 -4.05 -1.30 -40.12
N ALA A 55 -4.16 -0.23 -39.32
CA ALA A 55 -5.34 0.08 -38.51
C ALA A 55 -6.47 0.77 -39.29
N GLY A 56 -6.28 1.05 -40.59
CA GLY A 56 -7.25 1.76 -41.43
C GLY A 56 -7.40 3.24 -41.06
N LEU A 57 -6.40 3.82 -40.39
CA LEU A 57 -6.44 5.20 -39.91
C LEU A 57 -5.81 6.21 -40.88
N SER A 58 -5.01 5.76 -41.86
CA SER A 58 -4.39 6.66 -42.86
C SER A 58 -5.43 7.55 -43.54
N HIS A 59 -6.52 6.96 -44.02
CA HIS A 59 -7.60 7.68 -44.70
C HIS A 59 -8.54 8.43 -43.75
N ALA A 60 -8.59 8.03 -42.48
CA ALA A 60 -9.47 8.62 -41.48
C ALA A 60 -9.05 10.07 -41.11
N PHE A 61 -7.81 10.45 -41.43
CA PHE A 61 -7.22 11.77 -41.19
C PHE A 61 -6.85 12.52 -42.49
N ASP A 62 -7.41 12.12 -43.65
CA ASP A 62 -7.16 12.77 -44.96
C ASP A 62 -7.59 14.26 -45.00
N ASP A 63 -8.35 14.71 -44.00
CA ASP A 63 -8.74 16.12 -43.80
C ASP A 63 -7.72 16.94 -42.99
N GLN A 64 -6.48 16.45 -42.86
CA GLN A 64 -5.38 17.09 -42.14
C GLN A 64 -5.64 17.30 -40.64
N ARG A 65 -6.61 16.61 -40.04
CA ARG A 65 -6.84 16.64 -38.59
C ARG A 65 -5.76 15.94 -37.77
N MET A 66 -4.78 15.29 -38.39
CA MET A 66 -3.61 14.73 -37.69
C MET A 66 -2.31 15.21 -38.33
N THR A 67 -1.40 15.71 -37.50
CA THR A 67 -0.01 16.00 -37.89
C THR A 67 0.93 15.15 -37.06
N THR A 68 1.84 14.42 -37.72
CA THR A 68 2.85 13.60 -37.06
C THR A 68 4.16 14.36 -36.92
N LEU A 69 4.66 14.48 -35.69
CA LEU A 69 5.99 15.01 -35.37
C LEU A 69 6.94 13.85 -35.09
N ASN A 70 7.83 13.56 -36.04
CA ASN A 70 8.87 12.55 -35.86
C ASN A 70 10.12 13.18 -35.26
N LEU A 71 10.43 12.86 -34.01
CA LEU A 71 11.64 13.31 -33.35
C LEU A 71 12.80 12.39 -33.73
N THR A 72 13.98 12.97 -33.97
CA THR A 72 15.18 12.22 -34.36
C THR A 72 15.76 11.38 -33.23
N ALA A 73 15.50 11.77 -31.99
CA ALA A 73 15.84 11.05 -30.78
C ALA A 73 14.75 11.27 -29.72
N SER A 74 14.67 10.35 -28.78
CA SER A 74 13.74 10.43 -27.65
C SER A 74 14.16 11.54 -26.71
N ILE A 75 13.26 12.50 -26.48
CA ILE A 75 13.42 13.59 -25.51
C ILE A 75 12.62 13.33 -24.23
N GLY A 76 11.94 12.20 -24.15
CA GLY A 76 11.18 11.79 -23.00
C GLY A 76 9.74 12.30 -23.03
N ARG A 77 8.91 11.62 -22.25
CA ARG A 77 7.45 11.75 -22.29
C ARG A 77 6.96 13.20 -22.06
N SER A 78 7.57 13.92 -21.13
CA SER A 78 7.18 15.28 -20.72
C SER A 78 7.49 16.28 -21.82
N ALA A 79 8.72 16.26 -22.32
CA ALA A 79 9.19 17.13 -23.39
C ALA A 79 8.45 16.85 -24.71
N ALA A 80 8.12 15.58 -24.99
CA ALA A 80 7.29 15.19 -26.13
C ALA A 80 5.88 15.80 -26.04
N PHE A 81 5.23 15.77 -24.87
CA PHE A 81 3.94 16.44 -24.67
C PHE A 81 4.05 17.95 -24.86
N ASN A 82 5.05 18.58 -24.24
CA ASN A 82 5.28 20.03 -24.35
C ASN A 82 5.45 20.46 -25.82
N ARG A 83 6.28 19.74 -26.58
CA ARG A 83 6.48 19.99 -28.01
C ARG A 83 5.18 19.87 -28.82
N GLY A 84 4.36 18.87 -28.49
CA GLY A 84 3.04 18.72 -29.10
C GLY A 84 2.12 19.90 -28.76
N ALA A 85 2.08 20.32 -27.49
CA ALA A 85 1.27 21.43 -27.01
C ALA A 85 1.70 22.79 -27.59
N GLU A 86 3.00 23.00 -27.81
CA GLU A 86 3.57 24.18 -28.50
C GLU A 86 3.17 24.23 -29.98
N THR A 87 3.11 23.07 -30.64
CA THR A 87 2.77 22.96 -32.06
C THR A 87 1.28 23.20 -32.31
N LEU A 88 0.43 22.86 -31.34
CA LEU A 88 -1.01 23.06 -31.42
C LEU A 88 -1.37 24.53 -31.57
N GLN A 89 -2.35 24.80 -32.43
CA GLN A 89 -2.95 26.13 -32.59
C GLN A 89 -4.35 26.24 -31.95
N THR A 90 -4.84 25.21 -31.27
CA THR A 90 -6.18 25.12 -30.65
C THR A 90 -6.38 25.95 -29.37
N GLU A 91 -7.62 26.27 -29.02
CA GLU A 91 -7.93 26.91 -27.72
C GLU A 91 -7.61 25.97 -26.56
N MET A 92 -8.05 24.72 -26.68
CA MET A 92 -7.92 23.69 -25.67
C MET A 92 -6.87 22.65 -26.08
N VAL A 93 -6.26 22.02 -25.09
CA VAL A 93 -5.32 20.90 -25.24
C VAL A 93 -5.69 19.76 -24.30
N CYS A 94 -5.64 18.54 -24.83
CA CYS A 94 -5.74 17.29 -24.11
C CYS A 94 -4.43 16.51 -24.24
N CYS A 95 -4.08 15.75 -23.21
CA CYS A 95 -3.04 14.72 -23.28
C CYS A 95 -3.74 13.38 -23.40
N LEU A 96 -3.38 12.56 -24.38
CA LEU A 96 -3.84 11.18 -24.46
C LEU A 96 -2.62 10.29 -24.61
N ASP A 97 -2.30 9.56 -23.54
CA ASP A 97 -1.25 8.56 -23.61
C ASP A 97 -1.64 7.45 -24.61
N ASP A 98 -0.63 6.88 -25.29
CA ASP A 98 -0.88 5.92 -26.37
C ASP A 98 -1.58 4.65 -25.88
N ASP A 99 -1.48 4.31 -24.59
CA ASP A 99 -2.18 3.19 -23.97
C ASP A 99 -3.51 3.58 -23.30
N ASP A 100 -4.01 4.80 -23.45
CA ASP A 100 -5.27 5.23 -22.84
C ASP A 100 -6.41 5.45 -23.85
N THR A 101 -7.67 5.50 -23.38
CA THR A 101 -8.85 5.70 -24.23
C THR A 101 -9.92 6.58 -23.60
N TRP A 102 -10.83 7.10 -24.42
CA TRP A 102 -11.99 7.90 -24.00
C TRP A 102 -13.32 7.31 -24.44
N GLU A 103 -14.38 7.67 -23.72
CA GLU A 103 -15.76 7.54 -24.19
C GLU A 103 -16.01 8.43 -25.42
N PRO A 104 -16.85 8.03 -26.40
CA PRO A 104 -17.20 8.83 -27.58
C PRO A 104 -17.74 10.24 -27.28
N ALA A 105 -18.29 10.45 -26.08
CA ALA A 105 -18.84 11.74 -25.67
C ALA A 105 -17.83 12.67 -24.94
N PHE A 106 -16.60 12.21 -24.67
CA PHE A 106 -15.62 12.91 -23.83
C PHE A 106 -15.41 14.37 -24.26
N ILE A 107 -15.05 14.62 -25.52
CA ILE A 107 -14.77 15.98 -25.99
C ILE A 107 -16.03 16.86 -25.94
N ALA A 108 -17.18 16.33 -26.37
CA ALA A 108 -18.43 17.07 -26.42
C ALA A 108 -18.90 17.50 -25.02
N GLU A 109 -18.84 16.59 -24.04
CA GLU A 109 -19.27 16.86 -22.65
C GLU A 109 -18.32 17.81 -21.93
N LEU A 110 -17.01 17.70 -22.16
CA LEU A 110 -16.03 18.61 -21.56
C LEU A 110 -16.13 20.02 -22.15
N LEU A 111 -16.28 20.15 -23.48
CA LEU A 111 -16.52 21.46 -24.11
C LEU A 111 -17.80 22.11 -23.56
N ARG A 112 -18.89 21.34 -23.45
CA ARG A 112 -20.14 21.84 -22.87
C ARG A 112 -19.95 22.32 -21.43
N LEU A 113 -19.29 21.51 -20.57
CA LEU A 113 -18.99 21.93 -19.20
C LEU A 113 -18.15 23.21 -19.15
N TYR A 114 -17.15 23.33 -20.01
CA TYR A 114 -16.30 24.51 -20.06
C TYR A 114 -17.11 25.75 -20.46
N ASP A 115 -17.93 25.66 -21.51
CA ASP A 115 -18.76 26.77 -22.01
C ASP A 115 -19.82 27.19 -20.99
N ASP A 116 -20.46 26.24 -20.30
CA ASP A 116 -21.45 26.51 -19.25
C ASP A 116 -20.80 27.18 -18.02
N THR A 117 -19.55 26.82 -17.70
CA THR A 117 -18.87 27.26 -16.47
C THR A 117 -18.08 28.57 -16.65
N LYS A 118 -17.49 28.80 -17.84
CA LYS A 118 -16.59 29.93 -18.12
C LYS A 118 -17.21 31.31 -17.82
N PRO A 119 -18.50 31.59 -18.13
CA PRO A 119 -19.12 32.88 -17.79
C PRO A 119 -19.20 33.14 -16.28
N MET A 120 -19.36 32.09 -15.48
CA MET A 120 -19.41 32.16 -14.01
C MET A 120 -18.00 32.15 -13.39
N ALA A 121 -17.01 31.69 -14.14
CA ALA A 121 -15.64 31.51 -13.69
C ALA A 121 -14.61 32.03 -14.71
N PRO A 122 -14.31 33.35 -14.71
CA PRO A 122 -13.37 33.93 -15.67
C PRO A 122 -11.96 33.33 -15.63
N ASP A 123 -11.49 32.91 -14.45
CA ASP A 123 -10.22 32.21 -14.20
C ASP A 123 -10.30 30.67 -14.39
N LEU A 124 -11.38 30.15 -14.98
CA LEU A 124 -11.46 28.74 -15.40
C LEU A 124 -10.41 28.47 -16.47
N GLY A 125 -9.42 27.65 -16.13
CA GLY A 125 -8.37 27.23 -17.05
C GLY A 125 -8.65 25.89 -17.70
N GLY A 126 -9.59 25.09 -17.21
CA GLY A 126 -9.92 23.83 -17.86
C GLY A 126 -11.03 23.05 -17.18
N VAL A 127 -11.28 21.87 -17.71
CA VAL A 127 -12.27 20.91 -17.23
C VAL A 127 -11.68 19.51 -17.18
N ALA A 128 -12.27 18.63 -16.39
CA ALA A 128 -11.90 17.22 -16.35
C ALA A 128 -13.13 16.33 -16.16
N SER A 129 -12.98 15.04 -16.44
CA SER A 129 -13.97 14.00 -16.11
C SER A 129 -13.39 13.01 -15.09
N LEU A 130 -14.23 12.10 -14.57
CA LEU A 130 -13.72 10.97 -13.80
C LEU A 130 -13.05 9.93 -14.72
N VAL A 131 -12.21 9.09 -14.12
CA VAL A 131 -11.48 8.02 -14.79
C VAL A 131 -11.89 6.65 -14.25
N THR A 132 -11.91 5.64 -15.13
CA THR A 132 -12.01 4.23 -14.76
C THR A 132 -10.68 3.53 -15.05
N ALA A 133 -10.14 2.80 -14.07
CA ALA A 133 -9.00 1.94 -14.27
C ALA A 133 -9.43 0.62 -14.95
N VAL A 134 -8.82 0.31 -16.09
CA VAL A 134 -9.09 -0.91 -16.87
C VAL A 134 -7.89 -1.83 -16.77
N ARG A 135 -8.11 -3.09 -16.38
CA ARG A 135 -7.05 -4.10 -16.35
C ARG A 135 -7.01 -4.84 -17.69
N GLU A 136 -5.82 -4.98 -18.25
CA GLU A 136 -5.62 -5.64 -19.54
C GLU A 136 -4.36 -6.51 -19.61
N ASP A 137 -4.27 -7.34 -20.64
CA ASP A 137 -3.11 -8.18 -20.95
C ASP A 137 -2.88 -8.21 -22.47
N ILE A 138 -1.64 -8.50 -22.87
CA ILE A 138 -1.26 -8.68 -24.26
C ILE A 138 -1.19 -10.18 -24.53
N VAL A 139 -2.01 -10.65 -25.47
CA VAL A 139 -2.03 -12.05 -25.90
C VAL A 139 -1.52 -12.12 -27.33
N THR A 140 -0.48 -12.94 -27.53
CA THR A 140 0.08 -13.23 -28.84
C THR A 140 -0.50 -14.54 -29.36
N GLU A 141 -1.39 -14.47 -30.35
CA GLU A 141 -1.93 -15.64 -31.05
C GLU A 141 -1.42 -15.67 -32.49
N LYS A 142 -0.81 -16.79 -32.90
CA LYS A 142 -0.28 -16.97 -34.28
C LYS A 142 0.67 -15.86 -34.74
N GLY A 143 1.48 -15.31 -33.82
CA GLY A 143 2.42 -14.22 -34.10
C GLY A 143 1.79 -12.83 -34.20
N ARG A 144 0.49 -12.70 -33.90
CA ARG A 144 -0.22 -11.42 -33.83
C ARG A 144 -0.52 -11.08 -32.38
N GLU A 145 -0.05 -9.92 -31.94
CA GLU A 145 -0.37 -9.38 -30.62
C GLU A 145 -1.76 -8.74 -30.62
N SER A 146 -2.49 -8.92 -29.52
CA SER A 146 -3.82 -8.34 -29.30
C SER A 146 -3.98 -7.96 -27.82
N ILE A 147 -4.74 -6.90 -27.56
CA ILE A 147 -5.05 -6.45 -26.21
C ILE A 147 -6.35 -7.11 -25.76
N VAL A 148 -6.32 -7.77 -24.60
CA VAL A 148 -7.51 -8.38 -23.98
C VAL A 148 -7.84 -7.65 -22.69
N ARG A 149 -9.06 -7.13 -22.59
CA ARG A 149 -9.58 -6.52 -21.37
C ARG A 149 -9.96 -7.62 -20.37
N LEU A 150 -9.40 -7.53 -19.16
CA LEU A 150 -9.59 -8.52 -18.10
C LEU A 150 -10.60 -8.09 -17.03
N GLY A 151 -10.95 -6.79 -16.99
CA GLY A 151 -11.97 -6.26 -16.09
C GLY A 151 -11.77 -4.78 -15.79
N THR A 152 -12.59 -4.26 -14.88
CA THR A 152 -12.42 -2.96 -14.22
C THR A 152 -12.01 -3.20 -12.77
N GLU A 153 -11.06 -2.43 -12.26
CA GLU A 153 -10.67 -2.48 -10.85
C GLU A 153 -10.95 -1.14 -10.18
N GLY A 154 -11.15 -1.16 -8.86
CA GLY A 154 -11.00 0.06 -8.06
C GLY A 154 -9.55 0.55 -8.13
N LEU A 155 -9.32 1.85 -7.94
CA LEU A 155 -7.96 2.37 -7.78
C LEU A 155 -7.25 1.61 -6.62
N PRO A 156 -5.94 1.31 -6.70
CA PRO A 156 -5.24 0.48 -5.72
C PRO A 156 -5.37 0.97 -4.27
N ALA A 157 -5.21 0.08 -3.29
CA ALA A 157 -5.28 0.42 -1.86
C ALA A 157 -4.23 1.46 -1.40
N ALA A 158 -3.13 1.63 -2.14
CA ALA A 158 -2.17 2.71 -1.92
C ALA A 158 -2.80 4.13 -2.05
N PHE A 159 -4.00 4.22 -2.65
CA PHE A 159 -4.77 5.43 -2.87
C PHE A 159 -5.94 5.59 -1.87
N THR A 160 -6.15 4.63 -0.96
CA THR A 160 -7.14 4.69 0.13
C THR A 160 -6.47 4.94 1.48
N ARG A 161 -5.51 5.86 1.53
CA ARG A 161 -4.77 6.19 2.75
C ARG A 161 -5.61 7.08 3.68
N GLU A 162 -5.67 6.71 4.96
CA GLU A 162 -6.31 7.47 6.04
C GLU A 162 -5.44 8.62 6.58
N ASP A 163 -4.29 8.88 5.93
CA ASP A 163 -3.35 9.93 6.30
C ASP A 163 -3.95 11.34 6.17
N PHE A 164 -3.50 12.24 7.03
CA PHE A 164 -3.91 13.65 7.07
C PHE A 164 -3.05 14.51 6.14
N PHE A 165 -3.67 15.37 5.32
CA PHE A 165 -3.02 16.29 4.40
C PHE A 165 -3.32 17.75 4.77
N VAL A 166 -2.30 18.61 4.73
CA VAL A 166 -2.41 20.04 5.10
C VAL A 166 -2.72 20.95 3.89
N ASN A 167 -2.47 20.50 2.66
CA ASN A 167 -2.72 21.25 1.44
C ASN A 167 -4.03 20.80 0.78
N PRO A 168 -5.09 21.62 0.69
CA PRO A 168 -6.37 21.23 0.10
C PRO A 168 -6.32 21.04 -1.43
N ILE A 169 -5.40 21.71 -2.14
CA ILE A 169 -5.21 21.56 -3.59
C ILE A 169 -4.41 20.27 -3.88
N ALA A 170 -3.35 20.01 -3.13
CA ALA A 170 -2.63 18.74 -3.21
C ALA A 170 -3.48 17.59 -2.70
N TYR A 171 -4.30 17.78 -1.66
CA TYR A 171 -5.27 16.79 -1.19
C TYR A 171 -6.32 16.51 -2.27
N ALA A 172 -6.80 17.53 -2.97
CA ALA A 172 -7.70 17.35 -4.12
C ALA A 172 -7.01 16.59 -5.26
N THR A 173 -5.75 16.88 -5.62
CA THR A 173 -5.00 16.17 -6.67
C THR A 173 -4.42 14.82 -6.24
N TYR A 174 -4.34 14.56 -4.93
CA TYR A 174 -3.82 13.33 -4.33
C TYR A 174 -4.92 12.32 -4.00
N ARG A 175 -6.12 12.79 -3.61
CA ARG A 175 -7.31 11.93 -3.39
C ARG A 175 -8.19 11.80 -4.62
N HIS A 176 -8.28 12.83 -5.47
CA HIS A 176 -8.77 12.68 -6.84
C HIS A 176 -7.56 12.70 -7.77
N ASP A 177 -7.13 11.52 -8.20
CA ASP A 177 -6.15 11.46 -9.26
C ASP A 177 -6.73 12.15 -10.50
N LEU A 178 -6.13 13.28 -10.87
CA LEU A 178 -6.39 14.00 -12.11
C LEU A 178 -5.25 13.67 -13.08
N TYR A 179 -5.35 12.50 -13.69
CA TYR A 179 -4.39 12.03 -14.68
C TYR A 179 -4.52 12.81 -15.99
N PRO A 180 -3.45 12.84 -16.80
CA PRO A 180 -3.48 13.50 -18.09
C PRO A 180 -4.57 13.00 -19.04
N VAL A 181 -5.10 11.79 -18.86
CA VAL A 181 -6.22 11.29 -19.67
C VAL A 181 -7.57 11.96 -19.34
N GLN A 182 -7.72 12.61 -18.18
CA GLN A 182 -9.04 13.09 -17.71
C GLN A 182 -9.41 14.50 -18.14
N TRP A 183 -8.42 15.32 -18.39
CA TRP A 183 -8.54 16.77 -18.49
C TRP A 183 -8.57 17.31 -19.94
N MET A 184 -9.18 18.48 -20.09
CA MET A 184 -9.11 19.34 -21.25
C MET A 184 -8.82 20.75 -20.74
N LEU A 185 -7.62 21.26 -21.05
CA LEU A 185 -7.12 22.52 -20.50
C LEU A 185 -6.98 23.60 -21.56
N ASN A 186 -7.06 24.86 -21.15
CA ASN A 186 -6.72 25.99 -22.00
C ASN A 186 -5.22 25.93 -22.35
N ARG A 187 -4.92 25.84 -23.65
CA ARG A 187 -3.55 25.66 -24.14
C ARG A 187 -2.62 26.78 -23.69
N LYS A 188 -3.08 28.03 -23.73
CA LYS A 188 -2.26 29.18 -23.31
C LYS A 188 -1.94 29.12 -21.81
N ALA A 189 -2.88 28.67 -20.98
CA ALA A 189 -2.64 28.46 -19.56
C ALA A 189 -1.61 27.35 -19.30
N VAL A 190 -1.68 26.24 -20.06
CA VAL A 190 -0.70 25.15 -20.00
C VAL A 190 0.71 25.65 -20.32
N LEU A 191 0.86 26.42 -21.41
CA LEU A 191 2.15 26.98 -21.82
C LEU A 191 2.65 28.03 -20.81
N ALA A 192 1.76 28.83 -20.23
CA ALA A 192 2.11 29.79 -19.19
C ALA A 192 2.60 29.14 -17.87
N CYS A 193 2.25 27.87 -17.63
CA CYS A 193 2.81 27.08 -16.52
C CYS A 193 4.19 26.48 -16.83
N GLY A 194 4.68 26.61 -18.07
CA GLY A 194 5.89 25.95 -18.56
C GLY A 194 5.70 24.48 -18.96
N GLY A 195 4.46 24.01 -19.13
CA GLY A 195 4.17 22.61 -19.49
C GLY A 195 4.64 21.59 -18.45
N PHE A 196 4.68 20.32 -18.84
CA PHE A 196 5.17 19.25 -17.98
C PHE A 196 6.66 19.43 -17.67
N PRO A 197 7.07 19.41 -16.39
CA PRO A 197 8.46 19.60 -16.03
C PRO A 197 9.32 18.43 -16.52
N GLU A 198 10.24 18.72 -17.45
CA GLU A 198 11.03 17.72 -18.17
C GLU A 198 12.06 16.97 -17.31
N ALA A 199 12.41 17.54 -16.15
CA ALA A 199 13.30 16.90 -15.19
C ALA A 199 12.69 15.66 -14.52
N PHE A 200 11.38 15.45 -14.62
CA PHE A 200 10.69 14.32 -14.00
C PHE A 200 10.59 13.13 -14.95
N SER A 201 11.00 11.95 -14.46
CA SER A 201 10.79 10.67 -15.15
C SER A 201 9.45 10.01 -14.81
N VAL A 202 8.83 10.44 -13.70
CA VAL A 202 7.51 10.05 -13.18
C VAL A 202 6.89 11.22 -12.42
N MET A 203 5.55 11.26 -12.32
CA MET A 203 4.78 12.26 -11.57
C MET A 203 4.89 13.70 -12.10
N GLU A 204 5.35 13.87 -13.35
CA GLU A 204 5.42 15.17 -14.02
C GLU A 204 4.03 15.84 -14.11
N ASP A 205 3.00 15.02 -14.29
CA ASP A 205 1.60 15.39 -14.40
C ASP A 205 1.07 16.02 -13.12
N ARG A 206 1.41 15.43 -11.97
CA ARG A 206 1.07 15.95 -10.63
C ARG A 206 1.79 17.24 -10.34
N ALA A 207 3.09 17.30 -10.65
CA ALA A 207 3.87 18.53 -10.50
C ALA A 207 3.28 19.67 -11.33
N PHE A 208 2.93 19.39 -12.59
CA PHE A 208 2.23 20.35 -13.45
C PHE A 208 0.88 20.77 -12.87
N MET A 209 0.03 19.82 -12.47
CA MET A 209 -1.32 20.12 -12.00
C MET A 209 -1.29 21.03 -10.76
N ASN A 210 -0.33 20.84 -9.86
CA ASN A 210 -0.13 21.72 -8.73
C ASN A 210 0.19 23.16 -9.18
N ARG A 211 1.06 23.34 -10.18
CA ARG A 211 1.38 24.68 -10.75
C ARG A 211 0.15 25.30 -11.43
N PHE A 212 -0.60 24.48 -12.16
CA PHE A 212 -1.81 24.91 -12.86
C PHE A 212 -2.89 25.40 -11.88
N LEU A 213 -3.18 24.61 -10.84
CA LEU A 213 -4.24 24.92 -9.87
C LEU A 213 -3.91 26.08 -8.94
N GLN A 214 -2.65 26.54 -8.87
CA GLN A 214 -2.30 27.76 -8.16
C GLN A 214 -2.89 29.03 -8.81
N ARG A 215 -3.15 28.99 -10.12
CA ARG A 215 -3.55 30.17 -10.90
C ARG A 215 -4.87 30.00 -11.65
N TRP A 216 -5.24 28.78 -12.01
CA TRP A 216 -6.46 28.51 -12.75
C TRP A 216 -7.38 27.53 -12.03
N ARG A 217 -8.68 27.75 -12.15
CA ARG A 217 -9.69 26.78 -11.71
C ARG A 217 -9.84 25.64 -12.72
N LEU A 218 -10.14 24.46 -12.19
CA LEU A 218 -10.54 23.28 -12.95
C LEU A 218 -11.95 22.89 -12.52
N ALA A 219 -12.86 22.70 -13.47
CA ALA A 219 -14.19 22.14 -13.17
C ALA A 219 -14.22 20.64 -13.48
N LEU A 220 -14.79 19.85 -12.57
CA LEU A 220 -14.84 18.40 -12.69
C LEU A 220 -16.26 17.94 -13.04
N LEU A 221 -16.38 17.18 -14.12
CA LEU A 221 -17.58 16.45 -14.48
C LEU A 221 -17.61 15.13 -13.71
N ASP A 222 -18.63 14.95 -12.87
CA ASP A 222 -18.84 13.75 -12.06
C ASP A 222 -19.40 12.57 -12.90
N ARG A 223 -18.71 12.25 -14.00
CA ARG A 223 -19.01 11.14 -14.91
C ARG A 223 -17.69 10.52 -15.41
N PRO A 224 -17.55 9.18 -15.40
CA PRO A 224 -16.36 8.53 -15.94
C PRO A 224 -16.41 8.55 -17.48
N LEU A 225 -15.58 9.39 -18.09
CA LEU A 225 -15.46 9.47 -19.55
C LEU A 225 -14.05 9.12 -20.04
N ALA A 226 -13.10 8.91 -19.12
CA ALA A 226 -11.73 8.52 -19.39
C ALA A 226 -11.44 7.10 -18.87
N TYR A 227 -10.59 6.37 -19.60
CA TYR A 227 -10.13 5.05 -19.24
C TYR A 227 -8.61 5.01 -19.20
N HIS A 228 -8.09 4.71 -18.01
CA HIS A 228 -6.67 4.50 -17.80
C HIS A 228 -6.37 2.99 -17.78
N HIS A 229 -5.57 2.51 -18.72
CA HIS A 229 -5.33 1.07 -18.89
C HIS A 229 -4.06 0.60 -18.17
N ARG A 230 -4.15 -0.53 -17.46
CA ARG A 230 -3.07 -1.11 -16.66
C ARG A 230 -2.85 -2.57 -17.03
N ARG A 231 -1.60 -2.94 -17.27
CA ARG A 231 -1.21 -4.28 -17.71
C ARG A 231 -0.89 -5.23 -16.55
N ILE A 232 -1.27 -6.50 -16.67
CA ILE A 232 -0.83 -7.56 -15.74
C ILE A 232 0.63 -7.92 -16.02
N GLN A 233 1.47 -7.90 -14.97
CA GLN A 233 2.86 -8.32 -15.09
C GLN A 233 2.99 -9.84 -15.17
N ARG A 234 3.77 -10.33 -16.13
CA ARG A 234 4.32 -11.69 -16.13
C ARG A 234 5.76 -11.64 -15.64
N SER A 235 6.21 -12.65 -14.89
CA SER A 235 7.49 -12.68 -14.16
C SER A 235 8.77 -12.47 -15.00
N GLY A 236 8.67 -12.27 -16.31
CA GLY A 236 9.77 -11.98 -17.23
C GLY A 236 9.79 -10.56 -17.83
N ASP A 237 8.78 -9.72 -17.57
CA ASP A 237 8.73 -8.36 -18.11
C ASP A 237 9.66 -7.41 -17.34
N LYS A 238 10.81 -7.11 -17.94
CA LYS A 238 11.78 -6.10 -17.46
C LYS A 238 11.47 -4.68 -17.98
N ALA A 239 10.38 -4.49 -18.71
CA ALA A 239 9.95 -3.17 -19.16
C ALA A 239 9.44 -2.35 -17.96
N GLN A 240 9.96 -1.14 -17.81
CA GLN A 240 9.88 -0.30 -16.62
C GLN A 240 8.47 -0.22 -15.98
N SER A 241 8.36 -0.85 -14.80
CA SER A 241 7.76 -0.34 -13.57
C SER A 241 6.62 0.72 -13.70
N VAL A 242 5.39 0.27 -13.44
CA VAL A 242 4.48 0.99 -12.52
C VAL A 242 4.57 0.41 -11.09
N ALA A 243 5.12 -0.81 -10.93
CA ALA A 243 5.28 -1.47 -9.63
C ALA A 243 6.54 -1.06 -8.84
N MET A 244 7.57 -0.43 -9.44
CA MET A 244 8.60 0.30 -8.66
C MET A 244 8.21 1.76 -8.38
N ASN A 245 6.96 2.14 -8.64
CA ASN A 245 6.38 3.43 -8.22
C ASN A 245 5.52 3.30 -6.95
N THR A 246 5.56 2.14 -6.30
CA THR A 246 4.86 1.88 -5.03
C THR A 246 5.84 1.51 -3.95
N LEU A 247 5.94 2.39 -2.95
CA LEU A 247 6.48 2.21 -1.59
C LEU A 247 8.01 2.02 -1.40
N ASP A 248 8.75 1.36 -2.28
CA ASP A 248 10.18 1.04 -2.00
C ASP A 248 11.21 1.86 -2.80
N ASN A 249 10.77 2.92 -3.50
CA ASN A 249 11.69 3.81 -4.20
C ASN A 249 12.11 4.99 -3.31
N PRO A 250 13.40 5.16 -2.96
CA PRO A 250 13.90 6.34 -2.26
C PRO A 250 13.71 7.66 -3.06
N SER A 251 13.22 7.60 -4.30
CA SER A 251 12.83 8.76 -5.11
C SER A 251 11.38 9.26 -4.89
N TYR A 252 10.64 8.74 -3.90
CA TYR A 252 9.62 9.55 -3.20
C TYR A 252 10.32 10.62 -2.32
N ASP A 253 11.31 11.30 -2.90
CA ASP A 253 11.99 12.41 -2.28
C ASP A 253 11.09 13.63 -2.46
N TRP A 254 10.08 13.70 -1.59
CA TRP A 254 9.14 14.80 -1.51
C TRP A 254 9.87 16.16 -1.36
N ARG A 255 11.13 16.16 -0.90
CA ARG A 255 11.99 17.35 -0.88
C ARG A 255 12.26 17.86 -2.29
N LEU A 256 12.47 16.98 -3.27
CA LEU A 256 12.61 17.36 -4.67
C LEU A 256 11.29 17.92 -5.23
N PHE A 257 10.16 17.35 -4.82
CA PHE A 257 8.83 17.86 -5.19
C PHE A 257 8.54 19.24 -4.58
N SER A 258 9.00 19.50 -3.35
CA SER A 258 8.89 20.80 -2.69
C SER A 258 9.91 21.83 -3.21
N ASP A 259 11.12 21.38 -3.52
CA ASP A 259 12.18 22.20 -4.11
C ASP A 259 11.85 22.58 -5.57
N LEU A 260 11.14 21.74 -6.33
CA LEU A 260 10.69 22.05 -7.71
C LEU A 260 9.31 22.73 -7.76
N ALA A 261 8.62 22.81 -6.61
CA ALA A 261 7.52 23.74 -6.36
C ALA A 261 8.03 25.14 -5.97
N LYS A 262 9.35 25.34 -5.84
CA LYS A 262 9.96 26.68 -5.84
C LYS A 262 9.80 27.28 -7.25
N ILE A 263 8.66 27.92 -7.48
CA ILE A 263 8.57 28.97 -8.48
C ILE A 263 9.04 30.24 -7.78
N GLU A 264 9.83 31.08 -8.44
CA GLU A 264 9.85 32.50 -8.06
C GLU A 264 8.40 32.95 -7.90
N VAL A 265 8.09 33.69 -6.84
CA VAL A 265 6.79 34.34 -6.73
C VAL A 265 6.67 35.26 -7.94
N ASN A 266 6.12 34.75 -9.04
CA ASN A 266 5.77 35.53 -10.21
C ASN A 266 4.53 36.31 -9.80
N THR A 267 4.79 37.36 -9.02
CA THR A 267 4.06 38.60 -9.03
C THR A 267 3.64 38.78 -10.49
N PRO A 268 2.32 38.70 -10.83
CA PRO A 268 1.89 38.83 -12.21
C PRO A 268 2.64 40.01 -12.85
N GLN A 269 3.23 39.85 -14.03
CA GLN A 269 4.04 40.90 -14.66
C GLN A 269 3.26 42.23 -14.74
N ASP A 270 1.92 42.14 -14.86
CA ASP A 270 0.96 43.25 -14.81
C ASP A 270 0.86 43.99 -13.45
N LEU A 271 1.55 43.57 -12.40
CA LEU A 271 1.61 44.28 -11.11
C LEU A 271 2.84 45.16 -10.96
N THR A 272 3.81 45.01 -11.86
CA THR A 272 5.03 45.85 -11.85
C THR A 272 4.85 47.14 -12.65
N GLN A 273 3.74 47.25 -13.38
CA GLN A 273 3.34 48.45 -14.11
C GLN A 273 1.96 48.92 -13.60
N ASP A 274 1.93 50.19 -13.19
CA ASP A 274 0.80 50.99 -12.73
C ASP A 274 0.29 50.86 -11.28
N THR A 275 0.28 52.03 -10.65
CA THR A 275 -0.19 52.42 -9.31
C THR A 275 -1.71 52.28 -9.10
N ALA A 276 -2.37 51.35 -9.79
CA ALA A 276 -3.81 51.12 -9.69
C ALA A 276 -4.15 50.05 -8.62
N PRO A 277 -5.29 50.14 -7.92
CA PRO A 277 -5.72 49.11 -6.99
C PRO A 277 -5.94 47.77 -7.71
N LEU A 278 -5.46 46.68 -7.09
CA LEU A 278 -5.59 45.31 -7.58
C LEU A 278 -7.05 45.00 -7.96
N SER A 279 -7.28 44.52 -9.18
CA SER A 279 -8.57 43.94 -9.55
C SER A 279 -8.89 42.74 -8.67
N ALA A 280 -10.18 42.41 -8.48
CA ALA A 280 -10.60 41.27 -7.67
C ALA A 280 -9.99 39.93 -8.11
N ILE A 281 -9.69 39.79 -9.41
CA ILE A 281 -9.00 38.61 -9.98
C ILE A 281 -7.55 38.57 -9.52
N GLN A 282 -6.83 39.70 -9.63
CA GLN A 282 -5.43 39.80 -9.18
C GLN A 282 -5.29 39.61 -7.66
N ALA A 283 -6.25 40.09 -6.87
CA ALA A 283 -6.31 39.84 -5.43
C ALA A 283 -6.55 38.35 -5.12
N GLY A 284 -7.42 37.68 -5.89
CA GLY A 284 -7.64 36.23 -5.79
C GLY A 284 -6.38 35.41 -6.12
N ASP A 285 -5.64 35.80 -7.16
CA ASP A 285 -4.36 35.18 -7.52
C ASP A 285 -3.30 35.34 -6.43
N LEU A 286 -3.20 36.53 -5.85
CA LEU A 286 -2.28 36.83 -4.73
C LEU A 286 -2.61 36.03 -3.46
N ILE A 287 -3.90 35.91 -3.12
CA ILE A 287 -4.35 35.10 -1.97
C ILE A 287 -4.03 33.62 -2.21
N ARG A 288 -4.31 33.10 -3.41
CA ARG A 288 -3.98 31.70 -3.75
C ARG A 288 -2.49 31.43 -3.73
N ALA A 289 -1.68 32.33 -4.29
CA ALA A 289 -0.21 32.22 -4.27
C ALA A 289 0.33 32.27 -2.82
N SER A 290 -0.13 33.23 -2.02
CA SER A 290 0.32 33.39 -0.62
C SER A 290 -0.09 32.20 0.26
N ALA A 291 -1.32 31.69 0.08
CA ALA A 291 -1.77 30.48 0.76
C ALA A 291 -0.93 29.28 0.35
N ALA A 292 -0.62 29.12 -0.94
CA ALA A 292 0.24 28.05 -1.43
C ALA A 292 1.66 28.12 -0.84
N THR A 293 2.24 29.33 -0.72
CA THR A 293 3.58 29.54 -0.13
C THR A 293 3.60 29.21 1.37
N LEU A 294 2.64 29.71 2.16
CA LEU A 294 2.58 29.42 3.60
C LEU A 294 2.38 27.92 3.86
N LEU A 295 1.55 27.26 3.04
CA LEU A 295 1.30 25.82 3.16
C LEU A 295 2.51 24.98 2.74
N LYS A 296 3.33 25.45 1.78
CA LYS A 296 4.60 24.83 1.41
C LYS A 296 5.57 24.79 2.59
N GLU A 297 5.81 25.92 3.24
CA GLU A 297 6.77 26.01 4.37
C GLU A 297 6.38 25.10 5.53
N VAL A 298 5.08 24.99 5.83
CA VAL A 298 4.58 24.03 6.83
C VAL A 298 4.87 22.60 6.39
N ASN A 299 4.62 22.26 5.12
CA ASN A 299 4.85 20.90 4.60
C ASN A 299 6.33 20.49 4.64
N ASP A 300 7.25 21.43 4.39
CA ASP A 300 8.70 21.19 4.46
C ASP A 300 9.15 20.80 5.86
N GLU A 301 8.70 21.55 6.86
CA GLU A 301 8.98 21.27 8.28
C GLU A 301 8.36 19.95 8.73
N THR A 302 7.10 19.70 8.37
CA THR A 302 6.39 18.47 8.77
C THR A 302 7.00 17.23 8.12
N SER A 303 7.46 17.35 6.89
CA SER A 303 8.04 16.23 6.15
C SER A 303 9.50 15.99 6.57
N ALA A 304 10.26 17.05 6.94
CA ALA A 304 11.58 16.91 7.57
C ALA A 304 11.46 16.17 8.91
N LEU A 305 10.43 16.47 9.70
CA LEU A 305 10.04 15.70 10.88
C LEU A 305 9.71 14.25 10.53
N TRP A 306 8.96 14.01 9.45
CA TRP A 306 8.62 12.65 9.00
C TRP A 306 9.84 11.85 8.54
N HIS A 307 10.81 12.45 7.85
CA HIS A 307 12.07 11.78 7.53
C HIS A 307 12.95 11.55 8.75
N LYS A 308 12.91 12.45 9.73
CA LYS A 308 13.57 12.22 11.01
C LYS A 308 12.93 11.01 11.70
N ILE A 309 11.60 10.94 11.75
CA ILE A 309 10.84 9.80 12.30
C ILE A 309 11.09 8.52 11.51
N ASN A 310 11.14 8.58 10.17
CA ASN A 310 11.34 7.41 9.32
C ASN A 310 12.81 6.95 9.34
N GLY A 311 13.76 7.88 9.41
CA GLY A 311 15.17 7.60 9.65
C GLY A 311 15.42 7.04 11.06
N GLU A 312 14.70 7.55 12.06
CA GLU A 312 14.65 6.98 13.41
C GLU A 312 13.98 5.60 13.39
N ALA A 313 12.94 5.37 12.58
CA ALA A 313 12.29 4.07 12.40
C ALA A 313 13.17 3.08 11.63
N GLN A 314 14.00 3.55 10.70
CA GLN A 314 14.97 2.75 9.96
C GLN A 314 16.17 2.43 10.84
N SER A 315 16.61 3.38 11.68
CA SER A 315 17.58 3.16 12.76
C SER A 315 17.03 2.20 13.82
N LEU A 316 15.73 2.27 14.12
CA LEU A 316 15.03 1.35 15.01
C LEU A 316 14.89 -0.03 14.36
N ARG A 317 14.61 -0.13 13.06
CA ARG A 317 14.62 -1.41 12.31
C ARG A 317 16.00 -2.03 12.24
N ALA A 318 17.04 -1.24 11.97
CA ALA A 318 18.42 -1.69 12.03
C ALA A 318 18.83 -2.08 13.46
N SER A 319 18.30 -1.39 14.48
CA SER A 319 18.45 -1.77 15.89
C SER A 319 17.66 -3.04 16.21
N ILE A 320 16.48 -3.25 15.63
CA ILE A 320 15.67 -4.47 15.75
C ILE A 320 16.37 -5.63 15.04
N GLU A 321 16.94 -5.44 13.86
CA GLU A 321 17.73 -6.45 13.14
C GLU A 321 19.05 -6.75 13.87
N ALA A 322 19.70 -5.74 14.46
CA ALA A 322 20.87 -5.93 15.31
C ALA A 322 20.50 -6.56 16.66
N VAL A 323 19.30 -6.32 17.18
CA VAL A 323 18.73 -6.98 18.37
C VAL A 323 18.30 -8.40 18.03
N ASP A 324 17.72 -8.68 16.86
CA ASP A 324 17.40 -10.01 16.35
C ASP A 324 18.67 -10.82 16.08
N ALA A 325 19.73 -10.18 15.59
CA ALA A 325 21.06 -10.76 15.49
C ALA A 325 21.67 -11.03 16.89
N ARG A 326 21.47 -10.11 17.86
CA ARG A 326 21.86 -10.33 19.27
C ARG A 326 20.98 -11.36 20.00
N ILE A 327 19.74 -11.58 19.55
CA ILE A 327 18.83 -12.65 20.01
C ILE A 327 19.26 -13.99 19.39
N GLY A 328 19.73 -13.99 18.14
CA GLY A 328 20.47 -15.12 17.55
C GLY A 328 21.74 -15.46 18.32
N ASP A 329 22.36 -14.46 18.94
CA ASP A 329 23.51 -14.57 19.85
C ASP A 329 23.14 -14.58 21.34
N VAL A 330 21.85 -14.73 21.72
CA VAL A 330 21.51 -15.03 23.11
C VAL A 330 22.00 -16.44 23.34
N GLU A 331 23.16 -16.56 24.01
CA GLU A 331 23.68 -17.84 24.44
C GLU A 331 22.55 -18.66 25.08
N PRO A 332 22.39 -19.94 24.70
CA PRO A 332 21.40 -20.81 25.33
C PRO A 332 21.84 -20.98 26.78
N ARG A 333 21.30 -20.18 27.70
CA ARG A 333 21.66 -20.28 29.11
C ARG A 333 20.42 -20.55 29.96
N GLN A 334 20.48 -21.78 30.47
CA GLN A 334 19.61 -22.47 31.43
C GLN A 334 18.28 -22.95 30.84
N GLY A 335 18.37 -24.05 30.07
CA GLY A 335 17.26 -25.01 30.00
C GLY A 335 16.86 -25.47 31.41
N ALA A 336 15.67 -26.05 31.57
CA ALA A 336 15.18 -26.46 32.88
C ALA A 336 16.24 -27.30 33.64
N ASP A 337 16.43 -27.02 34.94
CA ASP A 337 17.52 -27.60 35.75
C ASP A 337 17.24 -29.05 36.19
N ALA A 338 16.25 -29.69 35.57
CA ALA A 338 15.79 -31.01 35.98
C ALA A 338 16.80 -32.08 35.56
N VAL A 339 17.35 -32.79 36.55
CA VAL A 339 18.12 -34.03 36.33
C VAL A 339 17.28 -34.98 35.46
N PRO A 340 17.82 -35.57 34.37
CA PRO A 340 17.05 -36.39 33.43
C PRO A 340 16.21 -37.50 34.08
N GLU A 341 16.66 -38.03 35.21
CA GLU A 341 16.00 -39.11 35.96
C GLU A 341 14.68 -38.68 36.65
N ALA A 342 14.53 -37.39 36.97
CA ALA A 342 13.33 -36.84 37.58
C ALA A 342 12.29 -36.35 36.55
N ARG A 343 12.70 -36.18 35.29
CA ARG A 343 11.85 -35.69 34.19
C ARG A 343 10.80 -36.74 33.82
N VAL A 344 9.54 -36.33 33.83
CA VAL A 344 8.39 -37.17 33.41
C VAL A 344 7.81 -36.74 32.08
N TRP A 345 8.04 -35.48 31.67
CA TRP A 345 7.63 -34.98 30.37
C TRP A 345 8.48 -33.76 29.96
N SER A 346 8.72 -33.60 28.66
CA SER A 346 9.35 -32.42 28.07
C SER A 346 8.68 -32.07 26.75
N LEU A 347 8.56 -30.78 26.47
CA LEU A 347 8.13 -30.26 25.17
C LEU A 347 8.98 -30.82 24.03
N TRP A 348 10.30 -30.84 24.19
CA TRP A 348 11.21 -31.26 23.13
C TRP A 348 11.17 -32.76 22.87
N ASP A 349 10.92 -33.58 23.90
CA ASP A 349 10.65 -35.02 23.73
C ASP A 349 9.35 -35.25 22.94
N ALA A 350 8.33 -34.39 23.15
CA ALA A 350 7.07 -34.48 22.42
C ALA A 350 7.16 -33.96 20.97
N VAL A 351 7.99 -32.95 20.71
CA VAL A 351 8.27 -32.40 19.36
C VAL A 351 9.08 -33.40 18.53
N GLY A 352 10.08 -34.05 19.13
CA GLY A 352 10.98 -34.97 18.44
C GLY A 352 12.12 -34.26 17.70
N GLY A 353 12.75 -34.99 16.76
CA GLY A 353 14.02 -34.58 16.14
C GLY A 353 13.93 -33.57 14.99
N GLY A 354 12.74 -33.09 14.63
CA GLY A 354 12.55 -32.22 13.47
C GLY A 354 11.58 -31.08 13.75
N ASP A 355 11.67 -30.04 12.91
CA ASP A 355 10.78 -28.88 12.97
C ASP A 355 9.36 -29.28 12.54
N ILE A 356 8.36 -28.80 13.30
CA ILE A 356 6.95 -29.15 13.09
C ILE A 356 6.08 -27.90 13.09
N GLY A 357 4.97 -27.96 12.34
CA GLY A 357 3.97 -26.90 12.31
C GLY A 357 2.57 -27.45 12.08
N TYR A 358 1.58 -26.91 12.81
CA TYR A 358 0.18 -27.31 12.70
C TYR A 358 -0.74 -26.10 12.74
N ARG A 359 -1.87 -26.21 12.04
CA ARG A 359 -3.05 -25.40 12.34
C ARG A 359 -3.70 -25.99 13.59
N LEU A 360 -4.00 -25.14 14.57
CA LEU A 360 -4.70 -25.54 15.77
C LEU A 360 -6.20 -25.36 15.61
N ALA A 361 -6.95 -26.17 16.36
CA ALA A 361 -8.36 -26.00 16.61
C ALA A 361 -8.58 -26.02 18.12
N VAL A 362 -9.58 -25.28 18.58
CA VAL A 362 -9.90 -25.17 20.02
C VAL A 362 -10.28 -26.54 20.58
N GLN A 363 -9.81 -26.83 21.81
CA GLN A 363 -10.05 -28.08 22.53
C GLN A 363 -9.58 -29.35 21.80
N THR A 364 -8.70 -29.20 20.79
CA THR A 364 -8.10 -30.33 20.08
C THR A 364 -6.70 -30.58 20.63
N PRO A 365 -6.42 -31.77 21.20
CA PRO A 365 -5.09 -32.09 21.71
C PRO A 365 -4.03 -32.12 20.61
N PHE A 366 -2.82 -31.67 20.95
CA PHE A 366 -1.60 -31.74 20.13
C PHE A 366 -0.39 -32.07 21.01
N LEU A 367 0.70 -32.57 20.40
CA LEU A 367 1.93 -32.95 21.12
C LEU A 367 1.70 -33.82 22.38
N THR A 368 0.80 -34.80 22.23
CA THR A 368 0.44 -35.84 23.21
C THR A 368 -0.24 -35.34 24.50
N ARG A 369 -0.11 -34.07 24.90
CA ARG A 369 -0.66 -33.53 26.17
C ARG A 369 -1.02 -32.04 26.15
N LEU A 370 -0.78 -31.33 25.05
CA LEU A 370 -1.11 -29.92 24.92
C LEU A 370 -2.50 -29.74 24.31
N GLU A 371 -3.21 -28.71 24.73
CA GLU A 371 -4.51 -28.33 24.19
C GLU A 371 -4.63 -26.80 24.25
N LEU A 372 -5.31 -26.19 23.28
CA LEU A 372 -5.66 -24.78 23.34
C LEU A 372 -7.11 -24.62 23.81
N SER A 373 -7.31 -24.07 25.00
CA SER A 373 -8.63 -23.71 25.51
C SER A 373 -8.99 -22.29 25.12
N ALA A 374 -10.14 -22.09 24.48
CA ALA A 374 -10.66 -20.79 24.03
C ALA A 374 -12.20 -20.86 23.88
N PRO A 375 -12.92 -19.72 23.79
CA PRO A 375 -14.38 -19.69 23.61
C PRO A 375 -14.85 -20.18 22.23
N SER A 376 -14.06 -19.94 21.17
CA SER A 376 -14.40 -20.30 19.79
C SER A 376 -13.15 -20.48 18.93
N ASP A 377 -13.28 -21.28 17.87
CA ASP A 377 -12.24 -21.43 16.86
C ASP A 377 -12.08 -20.15 16.03
N GLN A 378 -10.85 -19.84 15.61
CA GLN A 378 -10.55 -18.67 14.78
C GLN A 378 -9.51 -18.99 13.69
N PRO A 379 -9.63 -18.42 12.48
CA PRO A 379 -8.62 -18.59 11.44
C PRO A 379 -7.27 -18.02 11.90
N GLY A 380 -6.18 -18.76 11.68
CA GLY A 380 -4.83 -18.28 11.98
C GLY A 380 -4.28 -18.68 13.36
N LEU A 381 -4.95 -19.57 14.09
CA LEU A 381 -4.35 -20.30 15.21
C LEU A 381 -3.30 -21.27 14.67
N LEU A 382 -2.02 -20.96 14.92
CA LEU A 382 -0.89 -21.71 14.40
C LEU A 382 0.06 -22.08 15.53
N PHE A 383 0.61 -23.28 15.45
CA PHE A 383 1.72 -23.72 16.28
C PHE A 383 2.91 -24.09 15.39
N HIS A 384 4.11 -23.67 15.78
CA HIS A 384 5.36 -24.05 15.14
C HIS A 384 6.41 -24.32 16.21
N ALA A 385 7.15 -25.42 16.09
CA ALA A 385 8.29 -25.69 16.96
C ALA A 385 9.52 -26.03 16.11
N SER A 386 10.64 -25.37 16.42
CA SER A 386 11.94 -25.63 15.82
C SER A 386 12.88 -26.20 16.88
N THR A 387 13.28 -27.46 16.69
CA THR A 387 14.18 -28.15 17.60
C THR A 387 15.59 -27.59 17.49
N ALA A 388 15.99 -27.18 16.29
CA ALA A 388 17.30 -26.54 16.05
C ALA A 388 17.42 -25.19 16.76
N ALA A 389 16.35 -24.41 16.80
CA ALA A 389 16.31 -23.12 17.47
C ALA A 389 15.90 -23.21 18.96
N GLN A 390 15.57 -24.42 19.46
CA GLN A 390 14.96 -24.63 20.79
C GLN A 390 13.83 -23.64 21.07
N ARG A 391 12.94 -23.47 20.08
CA ARG A 391 11.89 -22.45 20.14
C ARG A 391 10.56 -22.95 19.58
N ALA A 392 9.53 -22.91 20.41
CA ALA A 392 8.14 -23.16 20.04
C ALA A 392 7.31 -21.87 20.11
N VAL A 393 6.42 -21.68 19.13
CA VAL A 393 5.63 -20.47 18.95
C VAL A 393 4.18 -20.86 18.77
N LEU A 394 3.32 -20.32 19.66
CA LEU A 394 1.88 -20.32 19.50
C LEU A 394 1.44 -18.93 19.01
N GLN A 395 0.92 -18.86 17.79
CA GLN A 395 0.38 -17.63 17.21
C GLN A 395 -1.14 -17.58 17.38
N VAL A 396 -1.60 -16.48 17.95
CA VAL A 396 -3.01 -16.19 18.20
C VAL A 396 -3.38 -14.85 17.54
N PRO A 397 -4.28 -14.84 16.55
CA PRO A 397 -4.72 -13.60 15.89
C PRO A 397 -5.40 -12.63 16.86
N GLN A 398 -6.26 -13.14 17.75
CA GLN A 398 -6.86 -12.36 18.82
C GLN A 398 -7.09 -13.23 20.06
N THR A 399 -6.52 -12.85 21.19
CA THR A 399 -6.85 -13.47 22.47
C THR A 399 -8.16 -12.84 22.96
N GLU A 400 -9.27 -13.59 22.97
CA GLU A 400 -10.58 -13.04 23.37
C GLU A 400 -10.71 -12.91 24.91
N GLY A 401 -11.84 -13.33 25.49
CA GLY A 401 -12.07 -13.25 26.94
C GLY A 401 -11.21 -14.22 27.75
N PHE A 402 -11.16 -15.49 27.36
CA PHE A 402 -10.33 -16.52 28.00
C PHE A 402 -9.60 -17.32 26.94
N MET A 403 -8.28 -17.42 27.06
CA MET A 403 -7.48 -18.33 26.25
C MET A 403 -6.31 -18.87 27.05
N ALA A 404 -6.07 -20.17 26.98
CA ALA A 404 -4.97 -20.81 27.69
C ALA A 404 -4.36 -21.94 26.89
N LEU A 405 -3.03 -22.03 26.93
CA LEU A 405 -2.31 -23.24 26.56
C LEU A 405 -2.35 -24.18 27.77
N GLU A 406 -2.97 -25.33 27.59
CA GLU A 406 -3.21 -26.33 28.64
C GLU A 406 -2.23 -27.49 28.48
N LEU A 407 -1.53 -27.86 29.56
CA LEU A 407 -0.73 -29.09 29.63
C LEU A 407 -1.39 -30.08 30.59
N SER A 408 -1.79 -31.25 30.08
CA SER A 408 -2.36 -32.32 30.91
C SER A 408 -1.32 -32.94 31.85
N LEU A 409 -1.53 -32.76 33.15
CA LEU A 409 -0.70 -33.34 34.22
C LEU A 409 -1.17 -34.73 34.66
N GLN A 410 -2.30 -35.18 34.11
CA GLN A 410 -2.91 -36.46 34.43
C GLN A 410 -1.96 -37.62 34.14
N ASP A 411 -1.83 -38.52 35.12
CA ASP A 411 -1.09 -39.79 35.02
C ASP A 411 0.39 -39.63 34.57
N LEU A 412 1.00 -38.46 34.81
CA LEU A 412 2.42 -38.20 34.48
C LEU A 412 3.39 -38.91 35.44
N ASP A 413 3.01 -39.09 36.71
CA ASP A 413 3.80 -39.87 37.66
C ASP A 413 2.95 -41.00 38.27
N PRO A 414 3.23 -42.27 37.95
CA PRO A 414 2.47 -43.41 38.47
C PRO A 414 2.67 -43.64 39.98
N ARG A 415 3.65 -42.97 40.60
CA ARG A 415 3.90 -43.04 42.06
C ARG A 415 3.04 -42.04 42.84
N GLY A 416 2.37 -41.11 42.16
CA GLY A 416 1.53 -40.09 42.78
C GLY A 416 2.29 -39.00 43.52
N LEU A 417 3.57 -38.77 43.18
CA LEU A 417 4.37 -37.69 43.76
C LEU A 417 3.90 -36.32 43.24
N GLY A 418 4.30 -35.26 43.95
CA GLY A 418 4.10 -33.89 43.46
C GLY A 418 4.83 -33.67 42.13
N LEU A 419 4.36 -32.68 41.36
CA LEU A 419 4.98 -32.30 40.08
C LEU A 419 5.51 -30.88 40.13
N ARG A 420 6.66 -30.67 39.52
CA ARG A 420 7.27 -29.37 39.26
C ARG A 420 7.22 -29.12 37.76
N CYS A 421 6.61 -28.01 37.36
CA CYS A 421 6.52 -27.55 35.98
C CYS A 421 7.41 -26.32 35.83
N GLU A 422 8.46 -26.45 35.03
CA GLU A 422 9.35 -25.35 34.65
C GLU A 422 9.00 -24.93 33.22
N LEU A 423 8.68 -23.65 33.02
CA LEU A 423 8.49 -23.08 31.69
C LEU A 423 9.40 -21.89 31.49
N VAL A 424 9.92 -21.73 30.27
CA VAL A 424 10.73 -20.57 29.88
C VAL A 424 10.02 -19.90 28.72
N VAL A 425 9.53 -18.69 28.96
CA VAL A 425 8.80 -17.90 27.95
C VAL A 425 9.51 -16.59 27.66
N SER A 426 9.32 -16.09 26.45
CA SER A 426 9.80 -14.76 26.06
C SER A 426 8.75 -14.00 25.26
N GLY A 427 8.98 -12.69 25.11
CA GLY A 427 8.10 -11.77 24.39
C GLY A 427 8.89 -10.63 23.78
N ASN A 428 8.47 -10.19 22.58
CA ASN A 428 8.99 -8.97 22.00
C ASN A 428 8.51 -7.75 22.79
N GLU A 429 7.20 -7.70 23.04
CA GLU A 429 6.57 -6.75 23.95
C GLU A 429 6.47 -7.36 25.35
N GLY A 430 6.52 -6.51 26.38
CA GLY A 430 6.29 -6.95 27.74
C GLY A 430 4.82 -7.31 27.93
N TYR A 431 4.54 -8.46 28.51
CA TYR A 431 3.16 -8.90 28.77
C TYR A 431 3.01 -9.57 30.13
N LEU A 432 1.79 -9.48 30.67
CA LEU A 432 1.38 -10.24 31.84
C LEU A 432 0.66 -11.50 31.37
N PHE A 433 0.95 -12.62 32.01
CA PHE A 433 0.24 -13.88 31.79
C PHE A 433 0.01 -14.57 33.13
N GLU A 434 -0.98 -15.45 33.20
CA GLU A 434 -1.25 -16.19 34.43
C GLU A 434 -0.89 -17.65 34.23
N THR A 435 -0.40 -18.30 35.29
CA THR A 435 -0.40 -19.77 35.35
C THR A 435 -1.30 -20.23 36.47
N ALA A 436 -2.02 -21.32 36.26
CA ALA A 436 -2.93 -21.88 37.25
C ALA A 436 -2.97 -23.41 37.16
N LEU A 437 -3.40 -24.05 38.24
CA LEU A 437 -3.81 -25.44 38.23
C LEU A 437 -5.30 -25.51 37.88
N SER A 438 -5.63 -25.99 36.69
CA SER A 438 -7.01 -26.26 36.30
C SER A 438 -7.44 -27.64 36.80
N VAL A 439 -8.42 -27.66 37.69
CA VAL A 439 -9.01 -28.88 38.26
C VAL A 439 -10.47 -29.00 37.85
N ALA A 440 -10.89 -30.19 37.42
CA ALA A 440 -12.30 -30.46 37.17
C ALA A 440 -13.05 -30.55 38.50
N HIS A 441 -14.06 -29.70 38.65
CA HIS A 441 -14.99 -29.64 39.77
C HIS A 441 -16.38 -30.06 39.28
N HIS A 442 -17.10 -30.83 40.11
CA HIS A 442 -18.51 -31.15 39.86
C HIS A 442 -19.36 -30.42 40.88
N ASP A 443 -20.36 -29.65 40.43
CA ASP A 443 -21.32 -29.05 41.34
C ASP A 443 -22.28 -30.09 41.93
N ARG A 444 -23.14 -29.67 42.87
CA ARG A 444 -24.10 -30.55 43.57
C ARG A 444 -25.13 -31.21 42.65
N ILE A 445 -25.23 -30.78 41.39
CA ILE A 445 -26.14 -31.33 40.37
C ILE A 445 -25.39 -32.05 39.24
N GLY A 446 -24.08 -32.30 39.41
CA GLY A 446 -23.26 -33.10 38.51
C GLY A 446 -22.71 -32.35 37.29
N ARG A 447 -22.85 -31.03 37.20
CA ARG A 447 -22.25 -30.25 36.10
C ARG A 447 -20.75 -30.13 36.33
N LYS A 448 -19.99 -30.46 35.29
CA LYS A 448 -18.53 -30.35 35.27
C LYS A 448 -18.12 -28.92 34.91
N SER A 449 -17.36 -28.28 35.78
CA SER A 449 -16.72 -26.98 35.55
C SER A 449 -15.25 -27.06 35.88
N HIS A 450 -14.39 -26.39 35.13
CA HIS A 450 -12.98 -26.26 35.49
C HIS A 450 -12.79 -25.09 36.44
N ARG A 451 -12.17 -25.32 37.59
CA ARG A 451 -11.79 -24.28 38.55
C ARG A 451 -10.28 -24.08 38.48
N PHE A 452 -9.85 -22.83 38.49
CA PHE A 452 -8.44 -22.48 38.63
C PHE A 452 -8.09 -22.41 40.12
N GLU A 453 -7.15 -23.24 40.54
CA GLU A 453 -6.50 -23.21 41.84
C GLU A 453 -5.05 -22.75 41.66
N GLU A 454 -4.46 -22.17 42.71
CA GLU A 454 -3.07 -21.71 42.69
C GLU A 454 -2.75 -20.76 41.50
N SER A 455 -3.60 -19.78 41.22
CA SER A 455 -3.30 -18.80 40.16
C SER A 455 -2.12 -17.90 40.54
N HIS A 456 -1.21 -17.66 39.60
CA HIS A 456 -0.10 -16.74 39.78
C HIS A 456 0.09 -15.90 38.53
N VAL A 457 0.25 -14.59 38.69
CA VAL A 457 0.51 -13.64 37.60
C VAL A 457 2.01 -13.51 37.41
N HIS A 458 2.44 -13.59 36.17
CA HIS A 458 3.85 -13.48 35.75
C HIS A 458 4.00 -12.27 34.84
N ALA A 459 5.15 -11.63 34.91
CA ALA A 459 5.54 -10.58 33.98
C ALA A 459 6.66 -11.10 33.07
N CYS A 460 6.39 -11.15 31.77
CA CYS A 460 7.42 -11.36 30.76
C CYS A 460 7.98 -9.98 30.36
N PRO A 461 9.27 -9.68 30.59
CA PRO A 461 9.86 -8.41 30.19
C PRO A 461 9.98 -8.32 28.66
N ALA A 462 9.87 -7.12 28.11
CA ALA A 462 10.09 -6.86 26.69
C ALA A 462 11.53 -7.26 26.29
N GLY A 463 11.68 -8.07 25.25
CA GLY A 463 12.97 -8.55 24.76
C GLY A 463 13.72 -9.48 25.71
N GLY A 464 13.10 -9.94 26.80
CA GLY A 464 13.70 -10.84 27.78
C GLY A 464 12.93 -12.16 27.90
N ALA A 465 13.57 -13.13 28.55
CA ALA A 465 12.94 -14.39 28.92
C ALA A 465 12.65 -14.43 30.43
N VAL A 466 11.55 -15.08 30.80
CA VAL A 466 11.22 -15.39 32.19
C VAL A 466 11.11 -16.90 32.36
N LYS A 467 11.82 -17.42 33.37
CA LYS A 467 11.68 -18.79 33.84
C LYS A 467 10.64 -18.80 34.95
N VAL A 468 9.59 -19.58 34.78
CA VAL A 468 8.52 -19.76 35.76
C VAL A 468 8.56 -21.17 36.31
N ASP A 469 8.55 -21.26 37.64
CA ASP A 469 8.55 -22.49 38.40
C ASP A 469 7.20 -22.69 39.09
N ARG A 470 6.47 -23.74 38.72
CA ARG A 470 5.18 -24.09 39.34
C ARG A 470 5.25 -25.46 39.99
N GLN A 471 5.08 -25.50 41.30
CA GLN A 471 5.09 -26.73 42.08
C GLN A 471 3.68 -27.08 42.53
N PHE A 472 3.27 -28.31 42.25
CA PHE A 472 1.97 -28.86 42.61
C PHE A 472 2.18 -30.10 43.47
N PRO A 473 2.02 -30.00 44.81
CA PRO A 473 2.09 -31.14 45.71
C PRO A 473 1.09 -32.23 45.34
N ALA A 474 1.40 -33.48 45.70
CA ALA A 474 0.53 -34.64 45.48
C ALA A 474 -0.89 -34.43 46.03
N SER A 475 -1.03 -33.72 47.16
CA SER A 475 -2.31 -33.39 47.78
C SER A 475 -3.20 -32.47 46.94
N LEU A 476 -2.63 -31.63 46.08
CA LEU A 476 -3.37 -30.80 45.13
C LEU A 476 -3.73 -31.58 43.86
N LEU A 477 -2.76 -32.31 43.31
CA LEU A 477 -2.97 -33.11 42.10
C LEU A 477 -4.02 -34.23 42.32
N GLY A 478 -4.04 -34.84 43.51
CA GLY A 478 -5.01 -35.87 43.88
C GLY A 478 -6.46 -35.39 43.96
N ARG A 479 -6.72 -34.08 43.97
CA ARG A 479 -8.08 -33.51 44.00
C ARG A 479 -8.83 -33.66 42.68
N SER A 480 -8.11 -33.87 41.57
CA SER A 480 -8.73 -33.97 40.25
C SER A 480 -8.00 -34.95 39.36
N LYS A 481 -8.73 -35.88 38.76
CA LYS A 481 -8.19 -36.83 37.78
C LYS A 481 -7.77 -36.18 36.46
N THR A 482 -8.17 -34.93 36.21
CA THR A 482 -7.88 -34.23 34.95
C THR A 482 -7.17 -32.91 35.21
N ALA A 483 -6.22 -32.89 36.16
CA ALA A 483 -5.43 -31.72 36.47
C ALA A 483 -4.63 -31.26 35.25
N LYS A 484 -4.66 -29.95 34.96
CA LYS A 484 -3.87 -29.31 33.90
C LYS A 484 -3.09 -28.12 34.45
N LEU A 485 -1.89 -27.91 33.94
CA LEU A 485 -1.23 -26.61 34.03
C LEU A 485 -1.81 -25.72 32.92
N SER A 486 -2.46 -24.63 33.31
CA SER A 486 -2.99 -23.64 32.38
C SER A 486 -2.04 -22.47 32.29
N ILE A 487 -1.54 -22.15 31.09
CA ILE A 487 -0.81 -20.92 30.78
C ILE A 487 -1.81 -19.97 30.10
N ILE A 488 -2.41 -19.09 30.90
CA ILE A 488 -3.48 -18.19 30.50
C ILE A 488 -2.87 -16.96 29.84
N LEU A 489 -3.28 -16.72 28.59
CA LEU A 489 -2.74 -15.66 27.74
C LEU A 489 -3.35 -14.29 28.10
N PRO A 490 -2.67 -13.17 27.77
CA PRO A 490 -3.24 -11.82 27.94
C PRO A 490 -4.59 -11.70 27.25
N ARG A 491 -5.52 -10.92 27.81
CA ARG A 491 -6.86 -10.71 27.21
C ARG A 491 -6.82 -9.60 26.18
N GLN A 492 -7.64 -9.73 25.14
CA GLN A 492 -7.84 -8.74 24.08
C GLN A 492 -6.54 -8.30 23.37
N ALA A 493 -5.55 -9.19 23.27
CA ALA A 493 -4.31 -8.93 22.55
C ALA A 493 -4.46 -9.31 21.07
N HIS A 494 -3.96 -8.45 20.19
CA HIS A 494 -3.97 -8.67 18.75
C HIS A 494 -2.63 -9.23 18.28
N ASN A 495 -2.67 -10.23 17.38
CA ASN A 495 -1.52 -10.90 16.80
C ASN A 495 -0.50 -11.39 17.86
N PHE A 496 -1.02 -11.92 18.97
CA PHE A 496 -0.22 -12.35 20.10
C PHE A 496 0.58 -13.61 19.78
N ARG A 497 1.84 -13.65 20.24
CA ARG A 497 2.73 -14.79 20.07
C ARG A 497 3.29 -15.20 21.43
N LEU A 498 2.91 -16.38 21.90
CA LEU A 498 3.57 -17.02 23.03
C LEU A 498 4.79 -17.76 22.51
N VAL A 499 5.99 -17.34 22.93
CA VAL A 499 7.25 -17.99 22.58
C VAL A 499 7.74 -18.80 23.78
N LEU A 500 7.80 -20.12 23.61
CA LEU A 500 8.29 -21.10 24.58
C LEU A 500 9.69 -21.57 24.17
N HIS A 501 10.67 -21.39 25.05
CA HIS A 501 12.01 -21.93 24.89
C HIS A 501 12.14 -23.30 25.55
N ASP A 502 11.42 -23.52 26.64
CA ASP A 502 11.38 -24.81 27.32
C ASP A 502 10.08 -24.97 28.11
N LEU A 503 9.64 -26.22 28.25
CA LEU A 503 8.53 -26.61 29.12
C LEU A 503 8.75 -28.05 29.58
N VAL A 504 9.09 -28.20 30.85
CA VAL A 504 9.49 -29.48 31.44
C VAL A 504 8.66 -29.77 32.67
N VAL A 505 8.22 -31.02 32.81
CA VAL A 505 7.60 -31.53 34.03
C VAL A 505 8.54 -32.55 34.66
N SER A 506 8.88 -32.30 35.92
CA SER A 506 9.69 -33.18 36.75
C SER A 506 8.94 -33.54 38.04
N ARG A 507 9.40 -34.59 38.71
CA ARG A 507 8.86 -34.98 40.01
C ARG A 507 9.40 -34.06 41.09
N LEU A 508 8.52 -33.60 41.97
CA LEU A 508 8.88 -32.88 43.17
C LEU A 508 9.61 -33.87 44.10
N GLN A 509 10.87 -33.62 44.43
CA GLN A 509 11.55 -34.40 45.48
C GLN A 509 10.87 -34.12 46.82
N GLU A 510 10.52 -35.16 47.57
CA GLU A 510 10.07 -34.99 48.95
C GLU A 510 11.24 -34.39 49.75
N ALA A 511 10.95 -33.31 50.50
CA ALA A 511 11.92 -32.67 51.38
C ALA A 511 12.25 -33.55 52.60
#